data_AF-H5WP53-F1
#
_entry.id   AF-H5WP53-F1
#
_cell.length_a   1.000
_cell.length_b   1.000
_cell.length_c   1.000
_cell.angle_alpha   90.00
_cell.angle_beta   90.00
_cell.angle_gamma   90.00
#
_symmetry.space_group_name_H-M   'P 1'
#
loop_
_entity.id
_entity.type
_entity.pdbx_description
1 polymer ?
#
loop_
_entity_poly.entity_id
_entity_poly.type
_entity_poly.pdbx_seq_one_letter_code
_entity_poly.pdbx_strand_id
1 'polypeptide(L)'
;MAAERRNHYRILFVQPEAPPEVIKAAWRALMSTLRAHPDLGGDGEQAARLNAAYAVLSDPQQRLAYDRSLRRPGRGAAAVAQAAVADPGCPFCGHALPDRMGRDSSCGACGSPLWPAPRAERHAKAEVLGRRRAERLVRNTVVLLRQPGLTGERRAQLRDLSLGGLALVAGQRLSPGSVFRVQAPQFDALALVVSCRAVQAGHSVHARLLTLKVLPGSQGAVLDLRA
;
A
#
# COMPACT_ATOMS: atom_id res chain seq x y z
N MET A 1 -9.66 -3.75 19.69
CA MET A 1 -9.34 -5.00 19.00
C MET A 1 -10.21 -5.09 17.76
N ALA A 2 -9.70 -4.69 16.60
CA ALA A 2 -10.50 -4.54 15.38
C ALA A 2 -10.36 -5.77 14.50
N ALA A 3 -11.47 -6.49 14.35
CA ALA A 3 -11.72 -7.62 13.47
C ALA A 3 -10.70 -7.79 12.34
N GLU A 4 -9.83 -8.79 12.50
CA GLU A 4 -9.15 -9.46 11.41
C GLU A 4 -10.23 -10.00 10.47
N ARG A 5 -10.65 -9.18 9.50
CA ARG A 5 -11.76 -9.49 8.60
C ARG A 5 -11.41 -10.77 7.85
N ARG A 6 -12.12 -11.82 8.24
CA ARG A 6 -12.00 -13.23 7.83
C ARG A 6 -12.28 -13.35 6.34
N ASN A 7 -11.22 -13.27 5.55
CA ASN A 7 -11.27 -13.49 4.12
C ASN A 7 -11.68 -14.95 3.83
N HIS A 8 -12.62 -15.20 2.91
CA HIS A 8 -13.11 -16.53 2.54
C HIS A 8 -11.97 -17.47 2.12
N TYR A 9 -10.94 -16.94 1.47
CA TYR A 9 -9.71 -17.68 1.14
C TYR A 9 -8.96 -18.17 2.38
N ARG A 10 -8.90 -17.34 3.44
CA ARG A 10 -8.26 -17.70 4.72
C ARG A 10 -9.10 -18.70 5.52
N ILE A 11 -10.43 -18.60 5.43
CA ILE A 11 -11.35 -19.57 6.05
C ILE A 11 -11.14 -20.99 5.47
N LEU A 12 -10.91 -21.09 4.16
CA LEU A 12 -10.64 -22.37 3.50
C LEU A 12 -9.14 -22.73 3.42
N PHE A 13 -8.24 -21.92 3.99
CA PHE A 13 -6.78 -22.12 3.91
C PHE A 13 -6.23 -22.29 2.48
N VAL A 14 -6.80 -21.56 1.52
CA VAL A 14 -6.39 -21.58 0.11
C VAL A 14 -5.92 -20.20 -0.34
N GLN A 15 -5.09 -20.17 -1.38
CA GLN A 15 -4.65 -18.91 -2.00
C GLN A 15 -5.71 -18.34 -2.96
N PRO A 16 -5.74 -17.02 -3.21
CA PRO A 16 -6.64 -16.40 -4.19
C PRO A 16 -6.49 -16.93 -5.62
N GLU A 17 -5.34 -17.50 -5.97
CA GLU A 17 -5.06 -18.13 -7.27
C GLU A 17 -5.45 -19.61 -7.31
N ALA A 18 -5.95 -20.17 -6.20
CA ALA A 18 -6.29 -21.59 -6.12
C ALA A 18 -7.34 -21.96 -7.18
N PRO A 19 -7.13 -23.05 -7.95
CA PRO A 19 -8.12 -23.53 -8.89
C PRO A 19 -9.36 -24.08 -8.14
N PRO A 20 -10.54 -24.16 -8.79
CA PRO A 20 -11.77 -24.63 -8.16
C PRO A 20 -11.66 -25.99 -7.49
N GLU A 21 -10.87 -26.90 -8.07
CA GLU A 21 -10.62 -28.23 -7.50
C GLU A 21 -9.92 -28.19 -6.14
N VAL A 22 -8.97 -27.27 -5.97
CA VAL A 22 -8.26 -27.07 -4.69
C VAL A 22 -9.19 -26.48 -3.64
N ILE A 23 -10.06 -25.54 -4.03
CA ILE A 23 -11.07 -24.96 -3.13
C ILE A 23 -12.04 -26.05 -2.63
N LYS A 24 -12.48 -26.93 -3.53
CA LYS A 24 -13.36 -28.05 -3.22
C LYS A 24 -12.69 -29.12 -2.34
N ALA A 25 -11.43 -29.45 -2.62
CA ALA A 25 -10.66 -30.38 -1.81
C ALA A 25 -10.44 -29.85 -0.38
N ALA A 26 -10.06 -28.57 -0.25
CA ALA A 26 -9.85 -27.93 1.05
C ALA A 26 -11.15 -27.90 1.89
N TRP A 27 -12.28 -27.52 1.29
CA TRP A 27 -13.58 -27.53 1.97
C TRP A 27 -13.97 -28.93 2.47
N ARG A 28 -13.79 -29.97 1.63
CA ARG A 28 -14.08 -31.37 2.02
C ARG A 28 -13.22 -31.84 3.18
N ALA A 29 -11.92 -31.55 3.15
CA ALA A 29 -11.00 -31.92 4.21
C ALA A 29 -11.40 -31.28 5.55
N LEU A 30 -11.66 -29.97 5.54
CA LEU A 30 -12.07 -29.22 6.74
C LEU A 30 -13.41 -29.70 7.30
N MET A 31 -14.38 -30.01 6.43
CA MET A 31 -15.66 -30.59 6.85
C MET A 31 -15.51 -32.00 7.44
N SER A 32 -14.62 -32.81 6.88
CA SER A 32 -14.35 -34.15 7.40
C SER A 32 -13.71 -34.10 8.79
N THR A 33 -12.78 -33.17 9.02
CA THR A 33 -12.14 -32.97 10.33
C THR A 33 -13.16 -32.56 11.40
N LEU A 34 -14.11 -31.68 11.06
CA LEU A 34 -15.17 -31.28 12.00
C LEU A 34 -16.12 -32.43 12.36
N ARG A 35 -16.37 -33.35 11.40
CA ARG A 35 -17.24 -34.52 11.62
C ARG A 35 -16.56 -35.66 12.40
N ALA A 36 -15.23 -35.67 12.46
CA ALA A 36 -14.44 -36.74 13.09
C ALA A 36 -14.25 -36.58 14.60
N HIS A 37 -14.70 -35.47 15.21
CA HIS A 37 -14.61 -35.24 16.67
C HIS A 37 -15.95 -35.54 17.38
N PRO A 38 -16.09 -36.70 18.06
CA PRO A 38 -17.34 -37.10 18.74
C PRO A 38 -17.65 -36.29 20.00
N ASP A 39 -16.66 -35.66 20.65
CA ASP A 39 -16.84 -34.92 21.91
C ASP A 39 -17.21 -33.43 21.74
N LEU A 40 -17.10 -32.89 20.53
CA LEU A 40 -17.29 -31.45 20.26
C LEU A 40 -18.53 -31.14 19.43
N GLY A 41 -19.49 -32.08 19.38
CA GLY A 41 -20.87 -31.87 18.94
C GLY A 41 -21.04 -30.77 17.90
N GLY A 42 -20.32 -30.91 16.77
CA GLY A 42 -20.23 -29.96 15.66
C GLY A 42 -20.25 -28.49 16.07
N ASP A 43 -19.11 -27.81 16.02
CA ASP A 43 -19.10 -26.35 15.96
C ASP A 43 -19.83 -25.90 14.68
N GLY A 44 -21.16 -25.81 14.77
CA GLY A 44 -22.07 -25.52 13.68
C GLY A 44 -21.81 -24.12 13.14
N GLU A 45 -21.26 -23.24 13.97
CA GLU A 45 -20.79 -21.93 13.55
C GLU A 45 -19.57 -22.06 12.64
N GLN A 46 -18.60 -22.91 12.98
CA GLN A 46 -17.44 -23.17 12.13
C GLN A 46 -17.82 -23.89 10.83
N ALA A 47 -18.72 -24.88 10.88
CA ALA A 47 -19.25 -25.54 9.69
C ALA A 47 -20.02 -24.54 8.79
N ALA A 48 -20.86 -23.68 9.37
CA ALA A 48 -21.56 -22.64 8.63
C ALA A 48 -20.60 -21.65 7.96
N ARG A 49 -19.52 -21.25 8.64
CA ARG A 49 -18.47 -20.38 8.07
C ARG A 49 -17.76 -21.03 6.88
N LEU A 50 -17.41 -22.31 6.99
CA LEU A 50 -16.79 -23.07 5.90
C LEU A 50 -17.74 -23.18 4.69
N ASN A 51 -19.02 -23.45 4.94
CA ASN A 51 -20.04 -23.50 3.89
C ASN A 51 -20.23 -22.14 3.20
N ALA A 52 -20.32 -21.05 3.96
CA ALA A 52 -20.43 -19.70 3.41
C ALA A 52 -19.20 -19.35 2.56
N ALA A 53 -17.99 -19.70 3.04
CA ALA A 53 -16.75 -19.47 2.30
C ALA A 53 -16.73 -20.25 0.98
N TYR A 54 -17.11 -21.53 1.01
CA TYR A 54 -17.16 -22.38 -0.17
C TYR A 54 -18.23 -21.96 -1.18
N ALA A 55 -19.42 -21.54 -0.72
CA ALA A 55 -20.50 -21.09 -1.59
C ALA A 55 -20.09 -19.91 -2.49
N VAL A 56 -19.32 -18.96 -1.94
CA VAL A 56 -18.82 -17.80 -2.70
C VAL A 56 -17.65 -18.17 -3.60
N LEU A 57 -16.72 -19.01 -3.13
CA LEU A 57 -15.46 -19.30 -3.86
C LEU A 57 -15.58 -20.40 -4.92
N SER A 58 -16.60 -21.26 -4.82
CA SER A 58 -16.83 -22.36 -5.79
C SER A 58 -17.47 -21.89 -7.09
N ASP A 59 -18.26 -20.82 -7.06
CA ASP A 59 -18.90 -20.21 -8.23
C ASP A 59 -17.98 -19.13 -8.84
N PRO A 60 -17.58 -19.24 -10.12
CA PRO A 60 -16.69 -18.27 -10.76
C PRO A 60 -17.21 -16.83 -10.76
N GLN A 61 -18.52 -16.63 -10.93
CA GLN A 61 -19.14 -15.31 -11.00
C GLN A 61 -19.25 -14.69 -9.61
N GLN A 62 -19.61 -15.48 -8.60
CA GLN A 62 -19.64 -15.02 -7.21
C GLN A 62 -18.23 -14.76 -6.68
N ARG A 63 -17.26 -15.61 -7.01
CA ARG A 63 -15.84 -15.41 -6.70
C ARG A 63 -15.32 -14.13 -7.34
N LEU A 64 -15.63 -13.88 -8.61
CA LEU A 64 -15.26 -12.63 -9.28
C LEU A 64 -15.90 -11.40 -8.61
N ALA A 65 -17.18 -11.47 -8.25
CA ALA A 65 -17.86 -10.40 -7.53
C ALA A 65 -17.26 -10.17 -6.12
N TYR A 66 -16.92 -11.24 -5.42
CA TYR A 66 -16.24 -11.20 -4.13
C TYR A 66 -14.84 -10.62 -4.26
N ASP A 67 -14.05 -11.01 -5.26
CA ASP A 67 -12.73 -10.45 -5.54
C ASP A 67 -12.81 -8.96 -5.90
N ARG A 68 -13.84 -8.54 -6.66
CA ARG A 68 -14.13 -7.12 -6.91
C ARG A 68 -14.50 -6.39 -5.62
N SER A 69 -15.21 -7.03 -4.69
CA SER A 69 -15.56 -6.47 -3.39
C SER A 69 -14.35 -6.36 -2.44
N LEU A 70 -13.37 -7.28 -2.54
CA LEU A 70 -12.09 -7.19 -1.85
C LEU A 70 -11.20 -6.09 -2.44
N ARG A 71 -11.33 -5.85 -3.76
CA ARG A 71 -10.73 -4.70 -4.47
C ARG A 71 -11.48 -3.40 -4.23
N ARG A 72 -12.51 -3.37 -3.38
CA ARG A 72 -13.18 -2.13 -3.04
C ARG A 72 -12.18 -1.26 -2.27
N PRO A 73 -11.83 -0.07 -2.81
CA PRO A 73 -10.91 0.82 -2.15
C PRO A 73 -11.47 1.13 -0.76
N GLY A 74 -10.61 1.17 0.25
CA GLY A 74 -10.96 1.88 1.47
C GLY A 74 -11.61 3.20 1.05
N ARG A 75 -12.83 3.47 1.54
CA ARG A 75 -13.59 4.69 1.26
C ARG A 75 -12.60 5.87 1.24
N GLY A 76 -12.37 6.43 0.06
CA GLY A 76 -11.38 7.49 -0.15
C GLY A 76 -10.61 7.49 -1.48
N ALA A 77 -10.76 6.51 -2.38
CA ALA A 77 -9.91 6.43 -3.59
C ALA A 77 -10.64 6.11 -4.92
N ALA A 78 -11.88 6.59 -5.09
CA ALA A 78 -12.59 6.44 -6.36
C ALA A 78 -13.42 7.70 -6.70
N ALA A 79 -12.73 8.82 -6.87
CA ALA A 79 -13.23 9.99 -7.58
C ALA A 79 -12.07 10.85 -8.12
N VAL A 80 -11.01 10.23 -8.66
CA VAL A 80 -10.01 10.97 -9.44
C VAL A 80 -9.43 10.08 -10.54
N ALA A 81 -10.29 9.55 -11.40
CA ALA A 81 -9.87 8.88 -12.61
C ALA A 81 -10.91 9.15 -13.71
N GLN A 82 -11.02 10.43 -14.07
CA GLN A 82 -11.41 10.98 -15.37
C GLN A 82 -11.67 12.49 -15.20
N ALA A 83 -10.60 13.26 -15.18
CA ALA A 83 -10.63 14.66 -15.59
C ALA A 83 -9.45 14.82 -16.55
N ALA A 84 -9.74 14.68 -17.84
CA ALA A 84 -8.85 15.16 -18.88
C ALA A 84 -8.87 16.69 -18.85
N VAL A 85 -7.67 17.26 -18.92
CA VAL A 85 -7.33 18.67 -19.18
C VAL A 85 -7.76 19.69 -18.11
N ALA A 86 -6.94 19.81 -17.06
CA ALA A 86 -6.78 21.07 -16.32
C ALA A 86 -5.35 21.11 -15.77
N ASP A 87 -4.45 21.63 -16.59
CA ASP A 87 -3.06 22.00 -16.32
C ASP A 87 -2.16 20.92 -15.66
N PRO A 88 -1.17 20.33 -16.37
CA PRO A 88 -0.18 19.45 -15.75
C PRO A 88 0.77 20.34 -14.93
N GLY A 89 0.29 20.81 -13.78
CA GLY A 89 1.05 21.54 -12.79
C GLY A 89 1.75 20.59 -11.82
N CYS A 90 2.71 21.13 -11.08
CA CYS A 90 3.42 20.42 -10.03
C CYS A 90 2.42 19.85 -9.00
N PRO A 91 2.46 18.54 -8.68
CA PRO A 91 1.54 17.95 -7.70
C PRO A 91 1.65 18.52 -6.29
N PHE A 92 2.66 19.35 -6.02
CA PHE A 92 2.88 20.00 -4.74
C PHE A 92 2.38 21.45 -4.69
N CYS A 93 2.73 22.28 -5.69
CA CYS A 93 2.42 23.72 -5.67
C CYS A 93 1.56 24.20 -6.84
N GLY A 94 1.20 23.33 -7.79
CA GLY A 94 0.42 23.69 -8.98
C GLY A 94 1.18 24.45 -10.07
N HIS A 95 2.45 24.78 -9.87
CA HIS A 95 3.26 25.48 -10.89
C HIS A 95 3.42 24.66 -12.16
N ALA A 96 3.31 25.28 -13.33
CA ALA A 96 3.42 24.63 -14.63
C ALA A 96 4.65 23.70 -14.72
N LEU A 97 4.45 22.49 -15.24
CA LEU A 97 5.55 21.54 -15.46
C LEU A 97 6.34 21.92 -16.71
N PRO A 98 7.66 21.62 -16.75
CA PRO A 98 8.46 21.81 -17.95
C PRO A 98 8.07 20.80 -19.04
N ASP A 99 8.21 21.18 -20.30
CA ASP A 99 7.88 20.34 -21.47
C ASP A 99 8.65 19.01 -21.52
N ARG A 100 9.87 19.00 -20.96
CA ARG A 100 10.71 17.80 -20.84
C ARG A 100 11.09 17.58 -19.39
N MET A 101 10.76 16.40 -18.88
CA MET A 101 11.17 15.94 -17.55
C MET A 101 12.11 14.75 -17.68
N GLY A 102 13.12 14.69 -16.83
CA GLY A 102 14.02 13.56 -16.62
C GLY A 102 14.03 13.15 -15.14
N ARG A 103 14.82 12.12 -14.81
CA ARG A 103 14.89 11.54 -13.45
C ARG A 103 15.21 12.55 -12.35
N ASP A 104 15.98 13.58 -12.69
CA ASP A 104 16.42 14.61 -11.75
C ASP A 104 15.59 15.89 -11.77
N SER A 105 14.55 15.96 -12.60
CA SER A 105 13.73 17.15 -12.76
C SER A 105 13.02 17.53 -11.47
N SER A 106 13.11 18.82 -11.13
CA SER A 106 12.43 19.45 -10.01
C SER A 106 11.60 20.64 -10.49
N CYS A 107 10.55 20.95 -9.73
CA CYS A 107 9.72 22.12 -9.97
C CYS A 107 10.54 23.41 -9.77
N GLY A 108 10.50 24.32 -10.75
CA GLY A 108 11.21 25.60 -10.65
C GLY A 108 10.72 26.52 -9.51
N ALA A 109 9.45 26.38 -9.08
CA ALA A 109 8.88 27.21 -8.03
C ALA A 109 9.10 26.67 -6.60
N CYS A 110 8.87 25.37 -6.39
CA CYS A 110 8.94 24.77 -5.04
C CYS A 110 10.09 23.79 -4.85
N GLY A 111 10.84 23.48 -5.90
CA GLY A 111 11.93 22.52 -5.91
C GLY A 111 11.49 21.05 -5.77
N SER A 112 10.19 20.76 -5.81
CA SER A 112 9.68 19.39 -5.61
C SER A 112 10.08 18.47 -6.76
N PRO A 113 10.43 17.20 -6.48
CA PRO A 113 10.78 16.25 -7.52
C PRO A 113 9.57 15.98 -8.41
N LEU A 114 9.80 15.96 -9.73
CA LEU A 114 8.75 15.83 -10.73
C LEU A 114 8.72 14.45 -11.38
N TRP A 115 9.83 13.70 -11.33
CA TRP A 115 9.90 12.39 -11.98
C TRP A 115 8.98 11.37 -11.29
N PRO A 116 8.06 10.71 -12.01
CA PRO A 116 7.12 9.76 -11.43
C PRO A 116 7.81 8.62 -10.67
N ALA A 117 7.29 8.27 -9.50
CA ALA A 117 7.77 7.11 -8.75
C ALA A 117 7.43 5.82 -9.50
N PRO A 118 8.28 4.77 -9.44
CA PRO A 118 7.97 3.47 -10.02
C PRO A 118 6.64 2.92 -9.48
N ARG A 119 5.70 2.54 -10.35
CA ARG A 119 4.42 1.97 -9.90
C ARG A 119 4.62 0.55 -9.42
N ALA A 120 4.21 0.26 -8.17
CA ALA A 120 4.26 -1.08 -7.59
C ALA A 120 3.34 -2.12 -8.28
N GLU A 121 2.44 -1.70 -9.17
CA GLU A 121 1.43 -2.57 -9.79
C GLU A 121 2.01 -3.67 -10.71
N ARG A 122 3.28 -3.59 -11.12
CA ARG A 122 3.94 -4.65 -11.93
C ARG A 122 4.83 -5.61 -11.14
N HIS A 123 5.07 -5.38 -9.85
CA HIS A 123 6.05 -6.16 -9.06
C HIS A 123 5.46 -6.94 -7.88
N ALA A 124 4.13 -7.10 -7.80
CA ALA A 124 3.53 -8.05 -6.86
C ALA A 124 3.93 -9.52 -7.14
N LYS A 125 4.51 -9.81 -8.31
CA LYS A 125 5.08 -11.12 -8.68
C LYS A 125 6.59 -11.26 -8.45
N ALA A 126 7.28 -10.21 -7.97
CA ALA A 126 8.74 -10.20 -7.80
C ALA A 126 9.20 -10.03 -6.34
N GLU A 127 8.39 -10.48 -5.37
CA GLU A 127 8.89 -10.80 -4.03
C GLU A 127 9.25 -12.30 -3.88
N VAL A 128 9.70 -12.91 -4.99
CA VAL A 128 10.36 -14.22 -4.95
C VAL A 128 11.83 -13.96 -4.64
N LEU A 129 12.19 -14.20 -3.37
CA LEU A 129 13.53 -14.12 -2.78
C LEU A 129 14.05 -12.70 -2.50
N GLY A 130 13.87 -12.23 -1.27
CA GLY A 130 14.67 -11.09 -0.82
C GLY A 130 14.31 -10.47 0.52
N ARG A 131 14.18 -11.26 1.60
CA ARG A 131 14.22 -10.72 2.97
C ARG A 131 15.50 -9.92 3.31
N ARG A 132 16.43 -9.70 2.36
CA ARG A 132 17.80 -9.22 2.62
C ARG A 132 18.25 -7.95 1.86
N ARG A 133 17.39 -7.22 1.14
CA ARG A 133 17.79 -5.93 0.50
C ARG A 133 17.00 -4.69 0.94
N ALA A 134 15.78 -4.83 1.45
CA ALA A 134 15.04 -3.74 2.12
C ALA A 134 15.50 -3.50 3.58
N GLU A 135 16.42 -4.32 4.10
CA GLU A 135 16.83 -4.36 5.52
C GLU A 135 17.73 -3.19 5.99
N ARG A 136 18.08 -2.18 5.17
CA ARG A 136 19.03 -1.13 5.59
C ARG A 136 18.72 0.33 5.25
N LEU A 137 17.49 0.71 4.85
CA LEU A 137 17.07 2.09 5.16
C LEU A 137 16.63 2.08 6.61
N VAL A 138 17.58 2.40 7.50
CA VAL A 138 17.49 2.35 8.96
C VAL A 138 16.06 2.65 9.43
N ARG A 139 15.37 1.63 9.94
CA ARG A 139 14.11 1.81 10.66
C ARG A 139 14.32 2.95 11.65
N ASN A 140 13.47 3.98 11.62
CA ASN A 140 13.53 5.15 12.50
C ASN A 140 14.45 6.32 12.07
N THR A 141 14.72 6.51 10.78
CA THR A 141 15.32 7.77 10.28
C THR A 141 14.36 8.95 10.42
N VAL A 142 14.87 10.11 10.85
CA VAL A 142 14.10 11.36 10.84
C VAL A 142 14.07 11.93 9.42
N VAL A 143 12.86 12.21 8.94
CA VAL A 143 12.60 12.84 7.65
C VAL A 143 11.92 14.19 7.85
N LEU A 144 12.07 15.06 6.86
CA LEU A 144 11.49 16.40 6.85
C LEU A 144 10.26 16.40 5.96
N LEU A 145 9.14 16.88 6.49
CA LEU A 145 7.86 16.96 5.82
C LEU A 145 7.51 18.41 5.50
N ARG A 146 7.08 18.67 4.27
CA ARG A 146 6.47 19.94 3.86
C ARG A 146 5.09 19.68 3.29
N GLN A 147 4.13 20.53 3.64
CA GLN A 147 2.77 20.48 3.12
C GLN A 147 2.52 21.68 2.20
N PRO A 148 1.72 21.53 1.13
CA PRO A 148 1.32 22.64 0.30
C PRO A 148 0.68 23.76 1.12
N GLY A 149 1.07 25.01 0.86
CA GLY A 149 0.52 26.19 1.53
C GLY A 149 0.95 26.40 2.99
N LEU A 150 1.70 25.48 3.59
CA LEU A 150 2.25 25.65 4.93
C LEU A 150 3.72 26.02 4.87
N THR A 151 4.09 27.10 5.58
CA THR A 151 5.48 27.51 5.77
C THR A 151 6.09 26.69 6.91
N GLY A 152 7.24 26.06 6.64
CA GLY A 152 8.01 25.31 7.63
C GLY A 152 8.11 23.80 7.36
N GLU A 153 9.22 23.23 7.84
CA GLU A 153 9.50 21.80 7.76
C GLU A 153 9.17 21.12 9.08
N ARG A 154 8.52 19.96 8.99
CA ARG A 154 8.10 19.20 10.16
C ARG A 154 8.83 17.88 10.20
N ARG A 155 9.38 17.53 11.35
CA ARG A 155 10.08 16.25 11.54
C ARG A 155 9.07 15.11 11.68
N ALA A 156 9.36 13.99 11.03
CA ALA A 156 8.66 12.74 11.19
C ALA A 156 9.63 11.56 11.21
N GLN A 157 9.21 10.44 11.80
CA GLN A 157 10.01 9.21 11.83
C GLN A 157 9.57 8.28 10.71
N LEU A 158 10.46 8.01 9.75
CA LEU A 158 10.22 7.02 8.72
C LEU A 158 10.24 5.61 9.33
N ARG A 159 9.18 4.85 9.08
CA ARG A 159 9.01 3.48 9.55
C ARG A 159 9.28 2.45 8.46
N ASP A 160 8.85 2.76 7.24
CA ASP A 160 8.98 1.89 6.08
C ASP A 160 9.06 2.72 4.79
N LEU A 161 9.82 2.21 3.82
CA LEU A 161 9.95 2.76 2.48
C LEU A 161 10.05 1.62 1.48
N SER A 162 9.17 1.66 0.48
CA SER A 162 9.13 0.74 -0.65
C SER A 162 9.05 1.52 -1.96
N LEU A 163 9.13 0.82 -3.10
CA LEU A 163 8.95 1.46 -4.42
C LEU A 163 7.54 2.04 -4.61
N GLY A 164 6.51 1.47 -3.94
CA GLY A 164 5.12 1.89 -4.08
C GLY A 164 4.63 2.92 -3.07
N GLY A 165 5.35 3.11 -1.96
CA GLY A 165 4.83 3.87 -0.84
C GLY A 165 5.76 3.89 0.36
N LEU A 166 5.34 4.65 1.37
CA LEU A 166 6.05 4.80 2.64
C LEU A 166 5.09 4.77 3.82
N ALA A 167 5.63 4.47 4.99
CA ALA A 167 4.96 4.65 6.26
C ALA A 167 5.83 5.50 7.20
N LEU A 168 5.22 6.46 7.89
CA LEU A 168 5.91 7.33 8.85
C LEU A 168 5.06 7.60 10.08
N VAL A 169 5.68 8.11 11.14
CA VAL A 169 5.01 8.66 12.32
C VAL A 169 5.28 10.16 12.38
N ALA A 170 4.20 10.95 12.26
CA ALA A 170 4.25 12.41 12.33
C ALA A 170 3.67 12.91 13.66
N GLY A 171 4.17 14.06 14.13
CA GLY A 171 3.66 14.70 15.35
C GLY A 171 2.26 15.32 15.18
N GLN A 172 1.76 15.49 13.96
CA GLN A 172 0.39 15.96 13.71
C GLN A 172 -0.33 15.05 12.71
N ARG A 173 -1.65 15.15 12.70
CA ARG A 173 -2.51 14.50 11.72
C ARG A 173 -2.27 15.05 10.32
N LEU A 174 -2.08 14.15 9.36
CA LEU A 174 -2.10 14.50 7.94
C LEU A 174 -3.45 14.06 7.34
N SER A 175 -4.06 14.93 6.54
CA SER A 175 -5.37 14.67 5.93
C SER A 175 -5.24 13.61 4.82
N PRO A 176 -6.03 12.53 4.84
CA PRO A 176 -6.12 11.61 3.70
C PRO A 176 -6.44 12.36 2.41
N GLY A 177 -5.80 11.97 1.30
CA GLY A 177 -5.91 12.68 0.02
C GLY A 177 -5.01 13.92 -0.11
N SER A 178 -4.36 14.38 0.95
CA SER A 178 -3.40 15.48 0.84
C SER A 178 -2.03 15.00 0.33
N VAL A 179 -1.34 15.86 -0.42
CA VAL A 179 0.03 15.63 -0.86
C VAL A 179 0.98 16.29 0.14
N PHE A 180 2.12 15.65 0.39
CA PHE A 180 3.23 16.26 1.11
C PHE A 180 4.54 15.91 0.42
N ARG A 181 5.54 16.77 0.61
CA ARG A 181 6.92 16.47 0.25
C ARG A 181 7.62 15.86 1.45
N VAL A 182 8.38 14.81 1.21
CA VAL A 182 9.22 14.15 2.21
C VAL A 182 10.66 14.18 1.73
N GLN A 183 11.56 14.63 2.60
CA GLN A 183 12.97 14.77 2.31
C GLN A 183 13.80 14.01 3.33
N ALA A 184 14.77 13.27 2.81
CA ALA A 184 15.78 12.56 3.55
C ALA A 184 17.15 12.77 2.84
N PRO A 185 18.28 12.50 3.50
CA PRO A 185 19.59 12.59 2.85
C PRO A 185 19.72 11.71 1.60
N GLN A 186 18.96 10.61 1.54
CA GLN A 186 19.02 9.58 0.50
C GLN A 186 17.99 9.81 -0.63
N PHE A 187 16.95 10.63 -0.40
CA PHE A 187 15.85 10.79 -1.35
C PHE A 187 15.02 12.04 -1.11
N ASP A 188 14.33 12.47 -2.16
CA ASP A 188 13.30 13.50 -2.14
C ASP A 188 12.07 12.97 -2.86
N ALA A 189 10.88 13.10 -2.28
CA ALA A 189 9.67 12.56 -2.88
C ALA A 189 8.42 13.38 -2.56
N LEU A 190 7.46 13.35 -3.49
CA LEU A 190 6.06 13.71 -3.20
C LEU A 190 5.26 12.46 -2.89
N ALA A 191 4.46 12.52 -1.84
CA ALA A 191 3.63 11.40 -1.41
C ALA A 191 2.20 11.85 -1.14
N LEU A 192 1.24 11.01 -1.55
CA LEU A 192 -0.19 11.17 -1.31
C LEU A 192 -0.59 10.39 -0.06
N VAL A 193 -1.18 11.06 0.93
CA VAL A 193 -1.67 10.40 2.15
C VAL A 193 -2.81 9.45 1.79
N VAL A 194 -2.61 8.16 2.00
CA VAL A 194 -3.64 7.13 1.83
C VAL A 194 -4.44 6.96 3.12
N SER A 195 -3.76 6.91 4.26
CA SER A 195 -4.41 6.85 5.57
C SER A 195 -3.56 7.49 6.65
N CYS A 196 -4.22 7.99 7.69
CA CYS A 196 -3.59 8.54 8.88
C CYS A 196 -4.38 8.10 10.11
N ARG A 197 -3.71 7.47 11.08
CA ARG A 197 -4.31 6.95 12.31
C ARG A 197 -3.52 7.41 13.54
N ALA A 198 -4.22 7.72 14.62
CA ALA A 198 -3.57 8.04 15.89
C ALA A 198 -2.89 6.79 16.48
N VAL A 199 -1.71 6.98 17.06
CA VAL A 199 -0.90 5.98 17.76
C VAL A 199 -0.29 6.61 19.01
N GLN A 200 0.22 5.81 19.94
CA GLN A 200 0.81 6.32 21.20
C GLN A 200 1.94 7.35 20.97
N ALA A 201 2.70 7.23 19.88
CA ALA A 201 3.81 8.12 19.54
C ALA A 201 3.45 9.25 18.55
N GLY A 202 2.15 9.52 18.30
CA GLY A 202 1.69 10.54 17.37
C GLY A 202 0.72 10.01 16.33
N HIS A 203 0.99 10.25 15.05
CA HIS A 203 0.11 9.86 13.95
C HIS A 203 0.85 8.98 12.96
N SER A 204 0.42 7.72 12.83
CA SER A 204 0.92 6.79 11.83
C SER A 204 0.27 7.11 10.49
N VAL A 205 1.09 7.45 9.50
CA VAL A 205 0.69 7.86 8.16
C VAL A 205 1.20 6.84 7.16
N HIS A 206 0.30 6.33 6.33
CA HIS A 206 0.62 5.54 5.15
C HIS A 206 0.39 6.39 3.91
N ALA A 207 1.39 6.46 3.04
CA ALA A 207 1.35 7.30 1.86
C ALA A 207 1.86 6.57 0.62
N ARG A 208 1.27 6.89 -0.53
CA ARG A 208 1.69 6.39 -1.85
C ARG A 208 2.66 7.39 -2.47
N LEU A 209 3.77 6.91 -3.02
CA LEU A 209 4.71 7.78 -3.73
C LEU A 209 4.08 8.26 -5.06
N LEU A 210 4.14 9.56 -5.29
CA LEU A 210 3.76 10.20 -6.56
C LEU A 210 5.00 10.41 -7.43
N THR A 211 6.04 10.98 -6.83
CA THR A 211 7.33 11.23 -7.47
C THR A 211 8.45 10.77 -6.54
N LEU A 212 9.60 10.41 -7.12
CA LEU A 212 10.76 9.97 -6.35
C LEU A 212 12.03 10.39 -7.08
N LYS A 213 12.87 11.17 -6.39
CA LYS A 213 14.24 11.46 -6.77
C LYS A 213 15.16 10.81 -5.74
N VAL A 214 15.98 9.87 -6.20
CA VAL A 214 17.02 9.26 -5.38
C VAL A 214 18.20 10.21 -5.37
N LEU A 215 18.71 10.53 -4.19
CA LEU A 215 19.90 11.37 -4.04
C LEU A 215 21.11 10.46 -3.85
N PRO A 216 22.23 10.70 -4.54
CA PRO A 216 23.45 9.94 -4.31
C PRO A 216 23.95 10.22 -2.89
N GLY A 217 23.71 9.29 -1.97
CA GLY A 217 24.27 9.33 -0.63
C GLY A 217 25.77 9.04 -0.68
N SER A 218 26.56 9.74 0.13
CA SER A 218 28.00 9.52 0.36
C SER A 218 28.34 8.18 1.02
N GLN A 219 27.37 7.27 1.21
CA GLN A 219 27.59 5.87 1.55
C GLN A 219 26.59 4.99 0.79
N GLY A 220 27.14 4.10 -0.05
CA GLY A 220 26.45 3.34 -1.08
C GLY A 220 25.15 2.64 -0.66
N ALA A 221 24.03 3.20 -1.08
CA ALA A 221 22.79 2.46 -1.29
C ALA A 221 22.56 2.37 -2.80
N VAL A 222 23.06 1.31 -3.42
CA VAL A 222 22.75 0.98 -4.82
C VAL A 222 21.29 0.52 -4.87
N LEU A 223 20.39 1.43 -5.23
CA LEU A 223 19.07 1.05 -5.72
C LEU A 223 19.28 0.44 -7.11
N ASP A 224 19.33 -0.89 -7.16
CA ASP A 224 19.46 -1.65 -8.39
C ASP A 224 18.16 -1.52 -9.19
N LEU A 225 18.08 -0.44 -9.98
CA LEU A 225 17.03 -0.18 -10.96
C LEU A 225 17.43 -0.88 -12.27
N ARG A 226 17.49 -2.22 -12.26
CA ARG A 226 17.64 -3.01 -13.48
C ARG A 226 16.32 -3.70 -13.83
N ALA A 227 15.73 -3.13 -14.90
CA ALA A 227 14.79 -3.66 -15.89
C ALA A 227 13.55 -4.43 -15.42
#